data_AF-A0A6G1FXN9-F1
#
_entry.id   AF-A0A6G1FXN9-F1
#
_cell.length_a   1.000
_cell.length_b   1.000
_cell.length_c   1.000
_cell.angle_alpha   90.00
_cell.angle_beta   90.00
_cell.angle_gamma   90.00
#
_symmetry.space_group_name_H-M   'P 1'
#
loop_
_entity.id
_entity.type
_entity.pdbx_description
1 polymer ?
#
loop_
_entity_poly.entity_id
_entity_poly.type
_entity_poly.pdbx_seq_one_letter_code
_entity_poly.pdbx_strand_id
1 'polypeptide(L)'
;GHWRGANATQESVICPLSCLNRLPLETVCGRGYTVAASPLNTYFAVDLLHRLFHAPQINEDTISRYSENYTDARVLARSGPTKSARDSEALQLFAIDIYAYDVAVPGAGCSGDNVAKRIASSMLEALSSTAPSTAVGNIPVESVPLGTNRPPGSQHEGTPTNAAVRYAL
;
A
#
# COMPACT_ATOMS: atom_id res chain seq x y z
N GLY A 1 14.16 -19.38 -6.19
CA GLY A 1 14.60 -20.53 -7.05
C GLY A 1 16.10 -20.50 -7.12
N HIS A 2 16.86 -21.58 -7.17
CA HIS A 2 16.65 -23.03 -7.37
C HIS A 2 17.16 -23.86 -6.15
N TRP A 3 16.74 -25.12 -5.99
CA TRP A 3 17.61 -26.19 -5.46
C TRP A 3 17.52 -27.41 -6.40
N ARG A 4 18.69 -27.94 -6.78
CA ARG A 4 19.04 -29.15 -7.59
C ARG A 4 19.64 -28.92 -8.99
N GLY A 5 20.94 -28.62 -9.05
CA GLY A 5 21.84 -29.43 -9.89
C GLY A 5 22.22 -28.96 -11.30
N ALA A 6 21.87 -27.76 -11.75
CA ALA A 6 22.47 -27.17 -12.96
C ALA A 6 22.51 -25.64 -12.87
N ASN A 7 23.56 -25.04 -13.43
CA ASN A 7 23.82 -23.60 -13.43
C ASN A 7 22.72 -22.85 -14.22
N ALA A 8 21.68 -22.40 -13.52
CA ALA A 8 20.50 -21.75 -14.11
C ALA A 8 20.35 -20.31 -13.58
N THR A 9 21.45 -19.54 -13.61
CA THR A 9 21.50 -18.15 -13.11
C THR A 9 20.55 -17.20 -13.84
N GLN A 10 20.09 -17.55 -15.04
CA GLN A 10 19.21 -16.73 -15.87
C GLN A 10 17.74 -17.18 -15.83
N GLU A 11 17.40 -18.18 -15.02
CA GLU A 11 16.07 -18.79 -15.03
C GLU A 11 15.43 -18.74 -13.64
N SER A 12 14.09 -18.63 -13.62
CA SER A 12 13.33 -18.84 -12.39
C SER A 12 12.40 -20.04 -12.52
N VAL A 13 12.54 -20.99 -11.61
CA VAL A 13 11.68 -22.18 -11.55
C VAL A 13 10.49 -21.92 -10.62
N ILE A 14 9.28 -21.97 -11.17
CA ILE A 14 8.03 -21.93 -10.39
C ILE A 14 7.67 -23.37 -10.02
N CYS A 15 7.63 -23.68 -8.72
CA CYS A 15 7.25 -25.01 -8.26
C CYS A 15 5.71 -25.15 -8.19
N PRO A 16 5.14 -26.37 -8.31
CA PRO A 16 3.70 -26.58 -8.18
C PRO A 16 3.10 -26.02 -6.89
N LEU A 17 3.85 -26.03 -5.78
CA LEU A 17 3.41 -25.47 -4.51
C LEU A 17 3.15 -23.94 -4.59
N SER A 18 3.86 -23.23 -5.48
CA SER A 18 3.59 -21.82 -5.73
C SER A 18 2.17 -21.63 -6.26
N CYS A 19 1.69 -22.53 -7.14
CA CYS A 19 0.35 -22.53 -7.73
C CYS A 19 -0.77 -22.81 -6.74
N LEU A 20 -0.46 -23.43 -5.61
CA LEU A 20 -1.46 -23.76 -4.59
C LEU A 20 -1.50 -22.73 -3.46
N ASN A 21 -0.34 -22.17 -3.09
CA ASN A 21 -0.23 -21.37 -1.87
C ASN A 21 -0.35 -19.86 -2.12
N ARG A 22 -0.22 -19.40 -3.36
CA ARG A 22 -0.20 -17.98 -3.68
C ARG A 22 -1.52 -17.55 -4.27
N LEU A 23 -1.91 -16.34 -3.91
CA LEU A 23 -3.17 -15.75 -4.33
C LEU A 23 -3.00 -15.00 -5.66
N PRO A 24 -4.06 -14.93 -6.47
CA PRO A 24 -4.07 -14.11 -7.66
C PRO A 24 -4.20 -12.62 -7.25
N LEU A 25 -3.72 -11.72 -8.10
CA LEU A 25 -3.53 -10.30 -7.74
C LEU A 25 -4.88 -9.55 -7.54
N GLU A 26 -5.95 -10.08 -8.11
CA GLU A 26 -7.31 -9.56 -7.97
C GLU A 26 -7.84 -9.68 -6.54
N THR A 27 -7.20 -10.49 -5.68
CA THR A 27 -7.60 -10.63 -4.27
C THR A 27 -6.71 -9.83 -3.31
N VAL A 28 -5.91 -8.86 -3.82
CA VAL A 28 -5.16 -7.91 -2.98
C VAL A 28 -6.12 -7.14 -2.06
N CYS A 29 -5.71 -6.94 -0.81
CA CYS A 29 -6.51 -6.35 0.27
C CYS A 29 -7.70 -7.19 0.75
N GLY A 30 -7.95 -8.37 0.18
CA GLY A 30 -8.89 -9.34 0.70
C GLY A 30 -8.31 -10.19 1.84
N ARG A 31 -9.16 -10.96 2.52
CA ARG A 31 -8.78 -12.03 3.47
C ARG A 31 -7.86 -11.57 4.62
N GLY A 32 -7.92 -10.29 5.00
CA GLY A 32 -7.09 -9.72 6.06
C GLY A 32 -5.65 -9.41 5.65
N TYR A 33 -5.32 -9.48 4.36
CA TYR A 33 -4.01 -9.06 3.86
C TYR A 33 -3.78 -7.57 4.12
N THR A 34 -2.60 -7.25 4.63
CA THR A 34 -2.07 -5.89 4.63
C THR A 34 -0.60 -5.90 4.22
N VAL A 35 -0.16 -4.85 3.54
CA VAL A 35 1.23 -4.75 3.05
C VAL A 35 2.22 -4.85 4.21
N ALA A 36 1.94 -4.20 5.34
CA ALA A 36 2.84 -4.19 6.50
C ALA A 36 2.92 -5.52 7.26
N ALA A 37 1.84 -6.30 7.31
CA ALA A 37 1.75 -7.47 8.21
C ALA A 37 1.72 -8.83 7.50
N SER A 38 1.80 -8.85 6.16
CA SER A 38 1.68 -10.08 5.38
C SER A 38 2.96 -10.41 4.61
N PRO A 39 3.27 -11.70 4.39
CA PRO A 39 4.43 -12.08 3.57
C PRO A 39 4.34 -11.55 2.14
N LEU A 40 5.45 -11.03 1.60
CA LEU A 40 5.51 -10.52 0.23
C LEU A 40 5.18 -11.59 -0.82
N ASN A 41 5.53 -12.84 -0.56
CA ASN A 41 5.22 -13.96 -1.44
C ASN A 41 3.76 -14.46 -1.35
N THR A 42 2.85 -13.73 -0.67
CA THR A 42 1.42 -14.07 -0.61
C THR A 42 0.77 -14.05 -1.99
N TYR A 43 1.14 -13.08 -2.83
CA TYR A 43 0.58 -12.93 -4.18
C TYR A 43 1.56 -13.39 -5.24
N PHE A 44 1.00 -14.03 -6.28
CA PHE A 44 1.78 -14.57 -7.38
C PHE A 44 2.66 -13.52 -8.08
N ALA A 45 2.10 -12.35 -8.36
CA ALA A 45 2.81 -11.29 -9.06
C ALA A 45 3.99 -10.73 -8.25
N VAL A 46 3.83 -10.60 -6.93
CA VAL A 46 4.88 -10.05 -6.05
C VAL A 46 6.05 -11.04 -5.95
N ASP A 47 5.77 -12.33 -5.85
CA ASP A 47 6.85 -13.32 -5.88
C ASP A 47 7.51 -13.44 -7.26
N LEU A 48 6.76 -13.24 -8.36
CA LEU A 48 7.38 -13.16 -9.68
C LEU A 48 8.33 -11.96 -9.78
N LEU A 49 7.94 -10.82 -9.22
CA LEU A 49 8.79 -9.63 -9.14
C LEU A 49 10.05 -9.88 -8.30
N HIS A 50 9.92 -10.55 -7.14
CA HIS A 50 11.06 -10.99 -6.33
C HIS A 50 12.07 -11.81 -7.14
N ARG A 51 11.57 -12.78 -7.91
CA ARG A 51 12.39 -13.64 -8.78
C ARG A 51 13.04 -12.87 -9.91
N LEU A 52 12.33 -11.91 -10.48
CA LEU A 52 12.85 -11.03 -11.52
C LEU A 52 14.04 -10.23 -11.02
N PHE A 53 13.97 -9.73 -9.78
CA PHE A 53 15.09 -9.03 -9.13
C PHE A 53 16.29 -9.92 -8.81
N HIS A 54 16.13 -11.24 -8.83
CA HIS A 54 17.24 -12.18 -8.71
C HIS A 54 17.85 -12.59 -10.05
N ALA A 55 17.28 -12.18 -11.19
CA ALA A 55 17.82 -12.49 -12.51
C ALA A 55 18.89 -11.43 -12.91
N PRO A 56 20.19 -11.81 -13.05
CA PRO A 56 21.28 -10.86 -13.30
C PRO A 56 21.12 -10.03 -14.57
N GLN A 57 20.52 -10.62 -15.62
CA GLN A 57 20.27 -9.93 -16.89
C GLN A 57 19.21 -8.83 -16.79
N ILE A 58 18.37 -8.84 -15.76
CA ILE A 58 17.32 -7.85 -15.57
C ILE A 58 17.73 -6.80 -14.54
N ASN A 59 18.39 -7.23 -13.47
CA ASN A 59 18.81 -6.31 -12.41
C ASN A 59 20.19 -5.68 -12.65
N GLU A 60 20.98 -6.21 -13.60
CA GLU A 60 22.37 -5.80 -13.88
C GLU A 60 23.26 -5.74 -12.61
N ASP A 61 23.00 -6.64 -11.65
CA ASP A 61 23.63 -6.67 -10.33
C ASP A 61 23.45 -5.38 -9.50
N THR A 62 22.47 -4.54 -9.85
CA THR A 62 22.19 -3.26 -9.17
C THR A 62 21.18 -3.39 -8.04
N ILE A 63 20.39 -4.46 -8.01
CA ILE A 63 19.38 -4.72 -6.97
C ILE A 63 19.94 -5.74 -5.98
N SER A 64 19.85 -5.43 -4.70
CA SER A 64 20.30 -6.28 -3.59
C SER A 64 19.24 -6.32 -2.50
N ARG A 65 19.40 -7.24 -1.54
CA ARG A 65 18.58 -7.24 -0.33
C ARG A 65 19.32 -6.49 0.79
N TYR A 66 18.85 -5.30 1.12
CA TYR A 66 19.32 -4.45 2.21
C TYR A 66 18.36 -4.42 3.41
N SER A 67 17.09 -4.80 3.21
CA SER A 67 16.10 -4.96 4.27
C SER A 67 15.48 -6.36 4.27
N GLU A 68 14.87 -6.77 5.38
CA GLU A 68 14.27 -8.11 5.51
C GLU A 68 12.74 -8.10 5.57
N ASN A 69 12.15 -6.96 5.92
CA ASN A 69 10.71 -6.83 6.13
C ASN A 69 10.23 -5.38 5.93
N TYR A 70 8.93 -5.15 6.10
CA TYR A 70 8.29 -3.85 5.95
C TYR A 70 8.91 -2.75 6.82
N THR A 71 9.14 -3.03 8.10
CA THR A 71 9.69 -2.05 9.05
C THR A 71 11.11 -1.68 8.65
N ASP A 72 11.94 -2.67 8.32
CA ASP A 72 13.32 -2.45 7.91
C ASP A 72 13.40 -1.66 6.60
N ALA A 73 12.53 -1.97 5.63
CA ALA A 73 12.45 -1.25 4.36
C ALA A 73 12.10 0.24 4.58
N ARG A 74 11.22 0.53 5.53
CA ARG A 74 10.87 1.92 5.90
C ARG A 74 12.01 2.65 6.60
N VAL A 75 12.72 1.98 7.51
CA VAL A 75 13.91 2.55 8.16
C VAL A 75 15.00 2.80 7.12
N LEU A 76 15.19 1.88 6.18
CA LEU A 76 16.14 2.02 5.08
C LEU A 76 15.78 3.18 4.14
N ALA A 77 14.49 3.37 3.83
CA ALA A 77 14.02 4.48 3.02
C ALA A 77 14.45 5.84 3.61
N ARG A 78 14.36 5.99 4.93
CA ARG A 78 14.73 7.24 5.63
C ARG A 78 16.23 7.41 5.82
N SER A 79 16.93 6.35 6.20
CA SER A 79 18.35 6.40 6.56
C SER A 79 19.29 6.21 5.37
N GLY A 80 18.82 5.63 4.27
CA GLY A 80 19.62 5.29 3.10
C GLY A 80 18.80 5.20 1.82
N PRO A 81 18.23 6.31 1.31
CA PRO A 81 17.34 6.31 0.14
C PRO A 81 17.98 5.70 -1.12
N THR A 82 19.27 5.91 -1.34
CA THR A 82 20.01 5.28 -2.47
C THR A 82 20.03 3.75 -2.39
N LYS A 83 20.14 3.19 -1.17
CA LYS A 83 20.06 1.74 -0.96
C LYS A 83 18.62 1.25 -1.06
N SER A 84 17.67 2.01 -0.53
CA SER A 84 16.23 1.68 -0.63
C SER A 84 15.74 1.60 -2.08
N ALA A 85 16.19 2.51 -2.95
CA ALA A 85 15.89 2.47 -4.39
C ALA A 85 16.45 1.24 -5.13
N ARG A 86 17.35 0.48 -4.48
CA ARG A 86 18.01 -0.73 -4.97
C ARG A 86 17.73 -1.94 -4.09
N ASP A 87 16.80 -1.82 -3.14
CA ASP A 87 16.45 -2.87 -2.21
C ASP A 87 15.31 -3.72 -2.78
N SER A 88 15.55 -5.02 -2.96
CA SER A 88 14.55 -5.93 -3.51
C SER A 88 13.28 -5.97 -2.68
N GLU A 89 13.36 -5.85 -1.35
CA GLU A 89 12.17 -5.83 -0.49
C GLU A 89 11.41 -4.50 -0.60
N ALA A 90 12.09 -3.36 -0.55
CA ALA A 90 11.46 -2.05 -0.72
C ALA A 90 10.76 -1.92 -2.07
N LEU A 91 11.37 -2.40 -3.17
CA LEU A 91 10.78 -2.37 -4.50
C LEU A 91 9.51 -3.26 -4.59
N GLN A 92 9.54 -4.45 -4.00
CA GLN A 92 8.36 -5.32 -3.93
C GLN A 92 7.22 -4.69 -3.12
N LEU A 93 7.55 -4.13 -1.95
CA LEU A 93 6.59 -3.47 -1.05
C LEU A 93 5.95 -2.25 -1.69
N PHE A 94 6.76 -1.42 -2.36
CA PHE A 94 6.27 -0.27 -3.11
C PHE A 94 5.29 -0.71 -4.21
N ALA A 95 5.67 -1.72 -5.01
CA ALA A 95 4.81 -2.20 -6.11
C ALA A 95 3.45 -2.69 -5.62
N ILE A 96 3.40 -3.49 -4.54
CA ILE A 96 2.14 -4.00 -4.02
C ILE A 96 1.32 -2.95 -3.27
N ASP A 97 1.95 -1.97 -2.60
CA ASP A 97 1.23 -0.87 -1.93
C ASP A 97 0.59 0.08 -2.94
N ILE A 98 1.29 0.41 -4.02
CA ILE A 98 0.73 1.22 -5.10
C ILE A 98 -0.40 0.47 -5.82
N TYR A 99 -0.21 -0.82 -6.14
CA TYR A 99 -1.31 -1.62 -6.69
C TYR A 99 -2.52 -1.67 -5.75
N ALA A 100 -2.29 -1.83 -4.44
CA ALA A 100 -3.34 -1.80 -3.45
C ALA A 100 -4.09 -0.47 -3.44
N TYR A 101 -3.36 0.64 -3.52
CA TYR A 101 -3.91 2.00 -3.44
C TYR A 101 -4.59 2.47 -4.73
N ASP A 102 -4.04 2.18 -5.90
CA ASP A 102 -4.55 2.69 -7.19
C ASP A 102 -5.55 1.73 -7.83
N VAL A 103 -5.41 0.41 -7.62
CA VAL A 103 -6.19 -0.61 -8.33
C VAL A 103 -7.11 -1.39 -7.38
N ALA A 104 -6.56 -2.02 -6.33
CA ALA A 104 -7.35 -2.95 -5.52
C ALA A 104 -8.40 -2.24 -4.65
N VAL A 105 -8.01 -1.15 -3.98
CA VAL A 105 -8.91 -0.31 -3.18
C VAL A 105 -8.58 1.17 -3.45
N PRO A 106 -9.07 1.73 -4.57
CA PRO A 106 -8.74 3.07 -5.04
C PRO A 106 -8.82 4.13 -3.95
N GLY A 107 -7.72 4.85 -3.72
CA GLY A 107 -7.64 5.96 -2.76
C GLY A 107 -7.49 5.56 -1.29
N ALA A 108 -7.62 4.28 -0.94
CA ALA A 108 -7.45 3.80 0.44
C ALA A 108 -6.29 2.81 0.58
N GLY A 109 -6.25 1.79 -0.27
CA GLY A 109 -5.32 0.66 -0.19
C GLY A 109 -5.47 -0.18 1.08
N CYS A 110 -4.48 -1.03 1.35
CA CYS A 110 -4.40 -1.86 2.55
C CYS A 110 -2.98 -1.89 3.13
N SER A 111 -2.33 -0.73 3.22
CA SER A 111 -0.94 -0.63 3.68
C SER A 111 -0.71 -1.23 5.08
N GLY A 112 -1.73 -1.22 5.96
CA GLY A 112 -1.64 -1.73 7.33
C GLY A 112 -1.19 -0.67 8.36
N ASP A 113 -0.44 0.33 7.93
CA ASP A 113 0.03 1.46 8.75
C ASP A 113 -1.10 2.34 9.32
N ASN A 114 -2.23 2.35 8.62
CA ASN A 114 -3.34 3.22 8.96
C ASN A 114 -4.11 2.76 10.20
N VAL A 115 -3.94 1.53 10.69
CA VAL A 115 -4.70 1.08 11.87
C VAL A 115 -4.25 1.87 13.11
N ALA A 116 -2.94 1.96 13.36
CA ALA A 116 -2.41 2.76 14.47
C ALA A 116 -2.72 4.26 14.30
N LYS A 117 -2.58 4.80 13.08
CA LYS A 117 -2.85 6.22 12.81
C LYS A 117 -4.35 6.57 12.86
N ARG A 118 -5.24 5.68 12.40
CA ARG A 118 -6.70 5.85 12.50
C ARG A 118 -7.18 5.67 13.94
N ILE A 119 -6.61 4.73 14.71
CA ILE A 119 -6.89 4.63 16.15
C ILE A 119 -6.42 5.91 16.84
N ALA A 120 -5.20 6.39 16.55
CA ALA A 120 -4.69 7.64 17.12
C ALA A 120 -5.56 8.85 16.73
N SER A 121 -5.93 9.01 15.46
CA SER A 121 -6.82 10.07 15.00
C SER A 121 -8.23 9.95 15.59
N SER A 122 -8.80 8.74 15.67
CA SER A 122 -10.12 8.51 16.27
C SER A 122 -10.11 8.76 17.78
N MET A 123 -9.04 8.40 18.48
CA MET A 123 -8.84 8.76 19.88
C MET A 123 -8.68 10.27 20.05
N LEU A 124 -7.97 10.94 19.14
CA LEU A 124 -7.82 12.40 19.14
C LEU A 124 -9.16 13.13 18.91
N GLU A 125 -9.98 12.64 17.97
CA GLU A 125 -11.33 13.15 17.72
C GLU A 125 -12.28 12.89 18.91
N ALA A 126 -12.21 11.70 19.52
CA ALA A 126 -12.99 11.36 20.71
C ALA A 126 -12.61 12.20 21.94
N LEU A 127 -11.33 12.53 22.10
CA LEU A 127 -10.84 13.44 23.16
C LEU A 127 -11.23 14.90 22.92
N SER A 128 -11.47 15.29 21.66
CA SER A 128 -11.94 16.64 21.30
C SER A 128 -13.46 16.80 21.49
N SER A 129 -14.21 15.69 21.47
CA SER A 129 -15.68 15.65 21.61
C SER A 129 -16.19 15.68 23.05
N THR A 130 -15.34 15.61 24.08
CA THR A 130 -15.74 15.60 25.51
C THR A 130 -15.76 16.97 26.18
N ALA A 131 -15.77 18.07 25.43
CA ALA A 131 -16.06 19.40 26.00
C ALA A 131 -17.52 19.45 26.53
N PRO A 132 -17.76 19.95 27.75
CA PRO A 132 -19.12 20.07 28.28
C PRO A 132 -19.90 21.09 27.45
N SER A 133 -20.92 20.65 26.71
CA SER A 133 -21.88 21.55 26.08
C SER A 133 -22.75 22.19 27.16
N THR A 134 -22.47 23.43 27.51
CA THR A 134 -23.43 24.33 28.15
C THR A 134 -24.53 24.64 27.15
N ALA A 135 -25.64 23.93 27.25
CA ALA A 135 -26.85 24.24 26.51
C ALA A 135 -27.44 25.56 27.01
N VAL A 136 -27.32 26.62 26.21
CA VAL A 136 -28.22 27.79 26.26
C VAL A 136 -28.96 27.80 24.93
N GLY A 137 -30.22 27.38 25.00
CA GLY A 137 -31.11 27.35 23.85
C GLY A 137 -31.40 28.76 23.34
N ASN A 138 -31.53 28.88 22.03
CA ASN A 138 -32.35 29.89 21.38
C ASN A 138 -32.80 29.32 20.02
N ILE A 139 -34.11 29.12 19.89
CA ILE A 139 -34.81 28.72 18.66
C ILE A 139 -35.06 29.98 17.82
N PRO A 140 -34.72 29.98 16.52
CA PRO A 140 -35.42 30.80 15.55
C PRO A 140 -36.17 29.93 14.52
N VAL A 141 -37.33 30.46 14.18
CA VAL A 141 -38.43 29.89 13.40
C VAL A 141 -38.06 29.70 11.92
N GLU A 142 -38.55 28.59 11.37
CA GLU A 142 -38.48 28.14 9.98
C GLU A 142 -39.20 29.09 9.00
N SER A 143 -38.59 29.37 7.86
CA SER A 143 -39.31 29.81 6.66
C SER A 143 -38.68 29.20 5.40
N VAL A 144 -39.50 28.41 4.71
CA VAL A 144 -39.20 27.73 3.44
C VAL A 144 -39.41 28.71 2.27
N PRO A 145 -38.56 28.64 1.24
CA PRO A 145 -39.12 28.61 -0.10
C PRO A 145 -38.54 27.50 -0.99
N LEU A 146 -39.46 26.98 -1.79
CA LEU A 146 -39.32 26.01 -2.87
C LEU A 146 -38.60 26.67 -4.07
N GLY A 147 -37.56 26.03 -4.61
CA GLY A 147 -36.85 26.52 -5.79
C GLY A 147 -35.93 25.48 -6.42
N THR A 148 -36.43 24.85 -7.49
CA THR A 148 -35.74 23.93 -8.39
C THR A 148 -34.56 24.59 -9.12
N ASN A 149 -33.42 23.89 -9.29
CA ASN A 149 -32.75 23.70 -10.58
C ASN A 149 -31.41 22.91 -10.53
N ARG A 150 -31.37 21.85 -11.35
CA ARG A 150 -30.32 21.35 -12.29
C ARG A 150 -28.85 21.16 -11.82
N PRO A 151 -28.20 20.02 -12.14
CA PRO A 151 -26.83 19.73 -11.70
C PRO A 151 -25.77 20.41 -12.59
N PRO A 152 -24.64 20.90 -12.03
CA PRO A 152 -23.44 21.18 -12.81
C PRO A 152 -22.58 19.92 -12.94
N GLY A 153 -22.03 19.74 -14.14
CA GLY A 153 -21.16 18.63 -14.50
C GLY A 153 -19.88 18.59 -13.67
N SER A 154 -19.48 17.38 -13.29
CA SER A 154 -18.20 17.11 -12.64
C SER A 154 -17.08 17.30 -13.66
N GLN A 155 -16.28 18.33 -13.44
CA GLN A 155 -14.97 18.48 -14.07
C GLN A 155 -14.04 17.44 -13.46
N HIS A 156 -13.41 16.68 -14.35
CA HIS A 156 -12.37 15.71 -14.03
C HIS A 156 -11.07 16.49 -13.79
N GLU A 157 -10.88 17.02 -12.58
CA GLU A 157 -9.57 17.51 -12.14
C GLU A 157 -8.79 16.32 -11.57
N GLY A 158 -7.82 15.84 -12.34
CA GLY A 158 -6.85 14.86 -11.90
C GLY A 158 -6.07 15.39 -10.71
N THR A 159 -6.37 14.87 -9.53
CA THR A 159 -5.57 15.11 -8.33
C THR A 159 -4.21 14.44 -8.52
N PRO A 160 -3.08 15.14 -8.30
CA PRO A 160 -1.77 14.52 -8.40
C PRO A 160 -1.67 13.36 -7.40
N THR A 161 -1.20 12.22 -7.90
CA THR A 161 -1.08 10.93 -7.21
C THR A 161 -0.34 11.08 -5.88
N ASN A 162 -1.08 11.02 -4.77
CA ASN A 162 -0.59 11.03 -3.39
C ASN A 162 0.26 9.79 -3.03
N ALA A 163 0.37 8.85 -3.97
CA ALA A 163 1.23 7.67 -3.94
C ALA A 163 2.71 8.03 -3.70
N ALA A 164 3.24 9.03 -4.42
CA ALA A 164 4.64 9.43 -4.30
C ALA A 164 4.96 9.98 -2.89
N VAL A 165 4.00 10.61 -2.22
CA VAL A 165 4.18 11.20 -0.88
C VAL A 165 4.29 10.12 0.20
N ARG A 166 3.67 8.95 0.03
CA ARG A 166 3.75 7.86 1.03
C ARG A 166 5.14 7.27 1.21
N TYR A 167 5.99 7.40 0.20
CA TYR A 167 7.36 6.89 0.20
C TYR A 167 8.43 7.98 0.09
N ALA A 168 8.03 9.26 -0.08
CA ALA A 168 8.98 10.38 -0.18
C ALA A 168 9.46 10.94 1.17
N LEU A 169 8.88 10.58 2.34
CA LEU A 169 9.27 11.12 3.67
C LEU A 169 9.06 10.12 4.83
#